data_AF-A0A6P0X931-F1
#
_entry.id   AF-A0A6P0X931-F1
#
_cell.length_a   1.000
_cell.length_b   1.000
_cell.length_c   1.000
_cell.angle_alpha   90.00
_cell.angle_beta   90.00
_cell.angle_gamma   90.00
#
_symmetry.space_group_name_H-M   'P 1'
#
loop_
_entity.id
_entity.type
_entity.pdbx_description
1 polymer ?
#
loop_
_entity_poly.entity_id
_entity_poly.type
_entity_poly.pdbx_seq_one_letter_code
_entity_poly.pdbx_strand_id
1 'polypeptide(L)'
;SNLGHATGLTVNPDGTVQVTGSGMTVPTEPGTAIASGTLDVSGATAGNVNVFGEKVGLIGANINASGINGGGNVLIGGDYQGQGTVPNALRSFVSDDSVINADALVNGNGGEIIVWADDIASIHGSLTARGGLSFGDGGLIETSGKQFLNLTSTPDASAVNGNGGTWLIDPTDITIVNGGGGAIGTNMVDVANINNALNLGTVTAVVQLPWQGILLSETLLPCAPTQSTIQLASLPEQTTRRLPY
;
A
#
# COMPACT_ATOMS: atom_id res chain seq x y z
N SER A 1 -23.01 -8.58 -28.40
CA SER A 1 -23.11 -8.43 -26.93
C SER A 1 -23.74 -7.08 -26.63
N ASN A 2 -24.71 -6.99 -25.71
CA ASN A 2 -25.39 -5.74 -25.34
C ASN A 2 -24.57 -4.87 -24.35
N LEU A 3 -23.25 -5.01 -24.33
CA LEU A 3 -22.35 -4.27 -23.44
C LEU A 3 -22.12 -2.82 -23.88
N GLY A 4 -22.70 -2.40 -25.02
CA GLY A 4 -22.40 -1.09 -25.65
C GLY A 4 -22.87 0.15 -24.88
N HIS A 5 -23.54 0.01 -23.73
CA HIS A 5 -24.13 1.12 -22.97
C HIS A 5 -23.97 1.00 -21.45
N ALA A 6 -23.05 0.15 -20.98
CA ALA A 6 -22.72 0.08 -19.57
C ALA A 6 -21.88 1.29 -19.15
N THR A 7 -22.51 2.33 -18.59
CA THR A 7 -21.82 3.57 -18.19
C THR A 7 -21.72 3.77 -16.68
N GLY A 8 -22.12 2.78 -15.86
CA GLY A 8 -22.06 2.92 -14.41
C GLY A 8 -22.43 1.65 -13.62
N LEU A 9 -22.48 1.81 -12.30
CA LEU A 9 -22.87 0.79 -11.33
C LEU A 9 -24.12 1.24 -10.55
N THR A 10 -24.94 0.31 -10.09
CA THR A 10 -26.06 0.55 -9.16
C THR A 10 -25.97 -0.45 -8.02
N VAL A 11 -26.25 0.01 -6.81
CA VAL A 11 -26.38 -0.87 -5.63
C VAL A 11 -27.86 -1.22 -5.47
N ASN A 12 -28.16 -2.51 -5.48
CA ASN A 12 -29.50 -3.03 -5.28
C ASN A 12 -29.88 -3.04 -3.79
N PRO A 13 -31.18 -3.10 -3.45
CA PRO A 13 -31.65 -3.20 -2.07
C PRO A 13 -31.13 -4.44 -1.32
N ASP A 14 -30.72 -5.49 -2.03
CA ASP A 14 -30.12 -6.70 -1.48
C ASP A 14 -28.59 -6.59 -1.28
N GLY A 15 -28.01 -5.40 -1.53
CA GLY A 15 -26.59 -5.12 -1.39
C GLY A 15 -25.74 -5.53 -2.59
N THR A 16 -26.32 -6.16 -3.62
CA THR A 16 -25.57 -6.53 -4.82
C THR A 16 -25.29 -5.32 -5.69
N VAL A 17 -24.12 -5.28 -6.33
CA VAL A 17 -23.79 -4.22 -7.30
C VAL A 17 -24.10 -4.73 -8.70
N GLN A 18 -24.73 -3.91 -9.54
CA GLN A 18 -25.04 -4.24 -10.93
C GLN A 18 -24.48 -3.21 -11.90
N VAL A 19 -24.03 -3.67 -13.07
CA VAL A 19 -23.64 -2.81 -14.18
C VAL A 19 -24.89 -2.25 -14.86
N THR A 20 -25.04 -0.92 -14.83
CA THR A 20 -26.20 -0.21 -15.39
C THR A 20 -26.38 -0.54 -16.87
N GLY A 21 -27.63 -0.68 -17.31
CA GLY A 21 -27.97 -1.02 -18.70
C GLY A 21 -27.75 -2.48 -19.11
N SER A 22 -26.95 -3.26 -18.37
CA SER A 22 -26.72 -4.69 -18.65
C SER A 22 -27.45 -5.64 -17.69
N GLY A 23 -27.78 -5.19 -16.48
CA GLY A 23 -28.37 -6.02 -15.42
C GLY A 23 -27.42 -7.09 -14.88
N MET A 24 -26.14 -7.08 -15.29
CA MET A 24 -25.14 -8.02 -14.77
C MET A 24 -24.82 -7.66 -13.32
N THR A 25 -25.04 -8.60 -12.41
CA THR A 25 -24.55 -8.52 -11.04
C THR A 25 -23.03 -8.68 -11.06
N VAL A 26 -22.33 -7.72 -10.47
CA VAL A 26 -20.89 -7.80 -10.21
C VAL A 26 -20.67 -8.97 -9.26
N PRO A 27 -19.89 -9.99 -9.65
CA PRO A 27 -19.61 -11.12 -8.78
C PRO A 27 -19.01 -10.66 -7.45
N THR A 28 -19.49 -11.25 -6.36
CA THR A 28 -18.96 -11.02 -5.02
C THR A 28 -17.88 -12.02 -4.63
N GLU A 29 -17.69 -13.07 -5.43
CA GLU A 29 -16.59 -14.03 -5.25
C GLU A 29 -15.31 -13.39 -5.78
N PRO A 30 -14.28 -13.18 -4.93
CA PRO A 30 -13.05 -12.54 -5.37
C PRO A 30 -12.33 -13.43 -6.40
N GLY A 31 -12.08 -12.88 -7.59
CA GLY A 31 -11.35 -13.55 -8.68
C GLY A 31 -9.91 -13.08 -8.78
N THR A 32 -9.30 -13.22 -9.96
CA THR A 32 -8.03 -12.57 -10.26
C THR A 32 -8.27 -11.22 -10.95
N ALA A 33 -7.66 -10.15 -10.44
CA ALA A 33 -7.63 -8.84 -11.06
C ALA A 33 -6.22 -8.52 -11.55
N ILE A 34 -6.08 -8.19 -12.83
CA ILE A 34 -4.81 -7.75 -13.42
C ILE A 34 -5.02 -6.35 -13.99
N ALA A 35 -4.21 -5.39 -13.55
CA ALA A 35 -4.16 -4.05 -14.12
C ALA A 35 -2.79 -3.80 -14.77
N SER A 36 -2.82 -3.18 -15.96
CA SER A 36 -1.64 -2.85 -16.77
C SER A 36 -1.92 -1.58 -17.56
N GLY A 37 -0.87 -0.88 -18.01
CA GLY A 37 -1.04 0.43 -18.65
C GLY A 37 -1.57 1.47 -17.66
N THR A 38 -2.30 2.47 -18.13
CA THR A 38 -2.61 3.67 -17.33
C THR A 38 -3.97 3.61 -16.62
N LEU A 39 -3.96 3.88 -15.31
CA LEU A 39 -5.15 4.23 -14.52
C LEU A 39 -4.92 5.64 -13.95
N ASP A 40 -5.56 6.65 -14.53
CA ASP A 40 -5.33 8.06 -14.19
C ASP A 40 -6.59 8.69 -13.56
N VAL A 41 -6.46 9.10 -12.30
CA VAL A 41 -7.45 9.85 -11.53
C VAL A 41 -6.85 11.15 -10.99
N SER A 42 -5.77 11.64 -11.61
CA SER A 42 -5.10 12.86 -11.22
C SER A 42 -5.94 14.10 -11.53
N GLY A 43 -5.74 15.17 -10.75
CA GLY A 43 -6.52 16.40 -10.91
C GLY A 43 -6.19 17.49 -9.90
N ALA A 44 -7.02 18.55 -9.87
CA ALA A 44 -6.89 19.57 -8.81
C ALA A 44 -7.13 18.97 -7.41
N THR A 45 -8.12 18.08 -7.35
CA THR A 45 -8.38 17.11 -6.31
C THR A 45 -8.19 15.74 -6.95
N ALA A 46 -7.29 14.93 -6.41
CA ALA A 46 -7.09 13.56 -6.90
C ALA A 46 -8.28 12.65 -6.55
N GLY A 47 -8.50 11.64 -7.38
CA GLY A 47 -9.49 10.59 -7.15
C GLY A 47 -8.91 9.35 -6.47
N ASN A 48 -9.66 8.25 -6.56
CA ASN A 48 -9.28 6.97 -5.96
C ASN A 48 -9.13 5.88 -7.02
N VAL A 49 -8.15 4.99 -6.83
CA VAL A 49 -7.98 3.76 -7.62
C VAL A 49 -8.05 2.57 -6.68
N ASN A 50 -8.96 1.65 -6.97
CA ASN A 50 -9.16 0.44 -6.18
C ASN A 50 -9.02 -0.78 -7.08
N VAL A 51 -8.11 -1.70 -6.76
CA VAL A 51 -7.91 -2.96 -7.50
C VAL A 51 -8.03 -4.12 -6.52
N PHE A 52 -9.14 -4.84 -6.58
CA PHE A 52 -9.47 -5.92 -5.65
C PHE A 52 -9.71 -7.25 -6.37
N GLY A 53 -9.41 -8.34 -5.66
CA GLY A 53 -9.59 -9.73 -6.08
C GLY A 53 -8.97 -10.68 -5.05
N GLU A 54 -9.19 -11.98 -5.17
CA GLU A 54 -8.44 -13.00 -4.39
C GLU A 54 -6.95 -12.95 -4.76
N LYS A 55 -6.65 -12.65 -6.03
CA LYS A 55 -5.29 -12.42 -6.53
C LYS A 55 -5.27 -11.10 -7.29
N VAL A 56 -4.31 -10.25 -7.00
CA VAL A 56 -4.13 -8.95 -7.65
C VAL A 56 -2.75 -8.86 -8.27
N GLY A 57 -2.67 -8.44 -9.54
CA GLY A 57 -1.42 -8.22 -10.25
C GLY A 57 -1.40 -6.86 -10.94
N LEU A 58 -0.41 -6.04 -10.62
CA LEU A 58 -0.07 -4.83 -11.37
C LEU A 58 1.15 -5.15 -12.24
N ILE A 59 0.97 -5.12 -13.57
CA ILE A 59 1.99 -5.51 -14.56
C ILE A 59 2.21 -4.35 -15.52
N GLY A 60 3.37 -3.69 -15.46
CA GLY A 60 3.64 -2.46 -16.22
C GLY A 60 2.54 -1.40 -16.03
N ALA A 61 2.00 -1.30 -14.82
CA ALA A 61 0.90 -0.41 -14.51
C ALA A 61 1.42 1.00 -14.22
N ASN A 62 0.73 2.02 -14.71
CA ASN A 62 0.95 3.42 -14.40
C ASN A 62 -0.31 3.96 -13.72
N ILE A 63 -0.34 3.90 -12.39
CA ILE A 63 -1.43 4.41 -11.58
C ILE A 63 -1.09 5.82 -11.13
N ASN A 64 -1.90 6.80 -11.52
CA ASN A 64 -1.71 8.20 -11.19
C ASN A 64 -2.92 8.74 -10.43
N ALA A 65 -2.78 8.84 -9.11
CA ALA A 65 -3.70 9.50 -8.19
C ALA A 65 -3.05 10.76 -7.58
N SER A 66 -2.14 11.42 -8.29
CA SER A 66 -1.55 12.68 -7.82
C SER A 66 -2.52 13.85 -7.98
N GLY A 67 -2.48 14.81 -7.06
CA GLY A 67 -3.34 15.98 -7.11
C GLY A 67 -2.64 17.31 -6.82
N ILE A 68 -3.17 18.41 -7.34
CA ILE A 68 -2.56 19.75 -7.15
C ILE A 68 -2.60 20.16 -5.66
N ASN A 69 -3.71 19.87 -4.97
CA ASN A 69 -3.96 20.29 -3.60
C ASN A 69 -4.03 19.13 -2.59
N GLY A 70 -3.48 17.97 -2.95
CA GLY A 70 -3.50 16.75 -2.14
C GLY A 70 -3.46 15.51 -3.02
N GLY A 71 -2.72 14.49 -2.58
CA GLY A 71 -2.75 13.18 -3.22
C GLY A 71 -4.06 12.43 -2.98
N GLY A 72 -4.36 11.48 -3.87
CA GLY A 72 -5.54 10.62 -3.80
C GLY A 72 -5.23 9.28 -3.14
N ASN A 73 -6.16 8.32 -3.23
CA ASN A 73 -6.00 7.02 -2.59
C ASN A 73 -5.86 5.90 -3.61
N VAL A 74 -4.94 4.98 -3.35
CA VAL A 74 -4.72 3.79 -4.17
C VAL A 74 -4.75 2.55 -3.28
N LEU A 75 -5.78 1.72 -3.42
CA LEU A 75 -5.96 0.48 -2.67
C LEU A 75 -5.78 -0.74 -3.57
N ILE A 76 -4.76 -1.55 -3.30
CA ILE A 76 -4.39 -2.73 -4.09
C ILE A 76 -4.44 -3.95 -3.20
N GLY A 77 -5.41 -4.83 -3.47
CA GLY A 77 -5.55 -6.11 -2.75
C GLY A 77 -6.02 -5.99 -1.30
N GLY A 78 -6.38 -4.81 -0.80
CA GLY A 78 -6.97 -4.66 0.52
C GLY A 78 -6.98 -3.20 0.98
N ASP A 79 -7.34 -3.03 2.23
CA ASP A 79 -7.38 -1.74 2.94
C ASP A 79 -6.28 -1.68 3.99
N TYR A 80 -6.21 -0.57 4.72
CA TYR A 80 -5.18 -0.30 5.72
C TYR A 80 -5.09 -1.44 6.75
N GLN A 81 -3.91 -2.03 6.88
CA GLN A 81 -3.64 -3.19 7.76
C GLN A 81 -4.55 -4.41 7.51
N GLY A 82 -5.11 -4.52 6.29
CA GLY A 82 -6.10 -5.52 5.94
C GLY A 82 -7.39 -5.41 6.74
N GLN A 83 -7.65 -4.25 7.36
CA GLN A 83 -8.85 -3.95 8.11
C GLN A 83 -9.77 -3.08 7.27
N GLY A 84 -11.02 -3.46 7.12
CA GLY A 84 -11.97 -2.65 6.36
C GLY A 84 -13.18 -3.44 5.92
N THR A 85 -13.88 -2.88 4.93
CA THR A 85 -15.08 -3.49 4.34
C THR A 85 -14.81 -4.08 2.95
N VAL A 86 -13.62 -3.83 2.39
CA VAL A 86 -13.20 -4.37 1.09
C VAL A 86 -12.53 -5.74 1.28
N PRO A 87 -12.59 -6.62 0.27
CA PRO A 87 -11.96 -7.93 0.36
C PRO A 87 -10.43 -7.82 0.31
N ASN A 88 -9.76 -8.61 1.15
CA ASN A 88 -8.32 -8.79 1.07
C ASN A 88 -7.96 -9.85 0.03
N ALA A 89 -6.93 -9.58 -0.77
CA ALA A 89 -6.31 -10.53 -1.65
C ALA A 89 -5.52 -11.54 -0.83
N LEU A 90 -5.52 -12.80 -1.26
CA LEU A 90 -4.52 -13.76 -0.80
C LEU A 90 -3.14 -13.40 -1.36
N ARG A 91 -3.07 -12.91 -2.60
CA ARG A 91 -1.80 -12.57 -3.24
C ARG A 91 -1.84 -11.25 -3.98
N SER A 92 -0.84 -10.42 -3.75
CA SER A 92 -0.64 -9.16 -4.47
C SER A 92 0.75 -9.15 -5.11
N PHE A 93 0.81 -8.82 -6.39
CA PHE A 93 2.05 -8.70 -7.14
C PHE A 93 2.12 -7.34 -7.83
N VAL A 94 3.23 -6.63 -7.68
CA VAL A 94 3.52 -5.37 -8.36
C VAL A 94 4.85 -5.52 -9.07
N SER A 95 4.84 -5.51 -10.41
CA SER A 95 6.06 -5.62 -11.22
C SER A 95 7.00 -4.43 -11.02
N ASP A 96 8.28 -4.63 -11.34
CA ASP A 96 9.35 -3.62 -11.23
C ASP A 96 9.14 -2.42 -12.16
N ASP A 97 8.49 -2.62 -13.30
CA ASP A 97 8.10 -1.58 -14.25
C ASP A 97 6.77 -0.89 -13.94
N SER A 98 6.11 -1.22 -12.82
CA SER A 98 4.91 -0.53 -12.36
C SER A 98 5.24 0.73 -11.55
N VAL A 99 4.42 1.78 -11.73
CA VAL A 99 4.54 3.08 -11.05
C VAL A 99 3.17 3.44 -10.46
N ILE A 100 3.17 3.80 -9.18
CA ILE A 100 1.97 4.19 -8.43
C ILE A 100 2.26 5.52 -7.74
N ASN A 101 1.54 6.57 -8.14
CA ASN A 101 1.71 7.91 -7.60
C ASN A 101 0.43 8.37 -6.90
N ALA A 102 0.59 8.94 -5.71
CA ALA A 102 -0.43 9.63 -4.93
C ALA A 102 0.16 10.93 -4.36
N ASP A 103 0.92 11.67 -5.16
CA ASP A 103 1.61 12.88 -4.71
C ASP A 103 0.67 14.09 -4.60
N ALA A 104 0.95 14.98 -3.66
CA ALA A 104 0.54 16.37 -3.77
C ALA A 104 1.56 17.13 -4.64
N LEU A 105 1.11 17.77 -5.72
CA LEU A 105 1.98 18.43 -6.69
C LEU A 105 2.38 19.85 -6.28
N VAL A 106 1.49 20.60 -5.62
CA VAL A 106 1.74 22.01 -5.26
C VAL A 106 1.49 22.25 -3.78
N ASN A 107 0.28 21.93 -3.32
CA ASN A 107 -0.19 22.19 -1.97
C ASN A 107 -0.76 20.91 -1.38
N GLY A 108 -0.72 20.78 -0.05
CA GLY A 108 -1.39 19.69 0.66
C GLY A 108 -0.54 18.44 0.80
N ASN A 109 -1.12 17.46 1.49
CA ASN A 109 -0.40 16.26 1.88
C ASN A 109 -0.35 15.24 0.76
N GLY A 110 0.69 14.42 0.76
CA GLY A 110 0.70 13.17 0.01
C GLY A 110 -0.51 12.31 0.36
N GLY A 111 -0.95 11.52 -0.62
CA GLY A 111 -2.11 10.65 -0.50
C GLY A 111 -1.77 9.32 0.16
N GLU A 112 -2.58 8.31 -0.16
CA GLU A 112 -2.49 6.99 0.45
C GLU A 112 -2.25 5.93 -0.63
N ILE A 113 -1.26 5.06 -0.42
CA ILE A 113 -1.05 3.87 -1.24
C ILE A 113 -0.99 2.66 -0.32
N ILE A 114 -1.91 1.72 -0.49
CA ILE A 114 -1.92 0.47 0.26
C ILE A 114 -1.80 -0.68 -0.73
N VAL A 115 -0.79 -1.51 -0.51
CA VAL A 115 -0.64 -2.82 -1.16
C VAL A 115 -0.68 -3.89 -0.09
N TRP A 116 -1.78 -4.65 -0.08
CA TRP A 116 -2.08 -5.65 0.94
C TRP A 116 -2.21 -7.05 0.33
N ALA A 117 -1.80 -8.07 1.10
CA ALA A 117 -2.18 -9.46 0.88
C ALA A 117 -2.22 -10.25 2.19
N ASP A 118 -3.18 -11.17 2.34
CA ASP A 118 -3.31 -12.07 3.49
C ASP A 118 -2.29 -13.22 3.49
N ASP A 119 -1.74 -13.60 2.33
CA ASP A 119 -0.66 -14.59 2.20
C ASP A 119 0.63 -13.92 1.70
N ILE A 120 0.76 -13.66 0.39
CA ILE A 120 2.01 -13.14 -0.20
C ILE A 120 1.80 -11.79 -0.87
N ALA A 121 2.58 -10.77 -0.47
CA ALA A 121 2.78 -9.55 -1.23
C ALA A 121 4.19 -9.53 -1.84
N SER A 122 4.30 -9.37 -3.16
CA SER A 122 5.57 -9.25 -3.88
C SER A 122 5.59 -7.92 -4.64
N ILE A 123 6.34 -6.95 -4.14
CA ILE A 123 6.24 -5.54 -4.53
C ILE A 123 7.60 -5.07 -5.02
N HIS A 124 7.66 -4.73 -6.31
CA HIS A 124 8.91 -4.37 -6.98
C HIS A 124 8.86 -2.99 -7.66
N GLY A 125 7.66 -2.46 -7.87
CA GLY A 125 7.44 -1.18 -8.55
C GLY A 125 7.74 0.05 -7.68
N SER A 126 7.62 1.23 -8.29
CA SER A 126 7.80 2.53 -7.64
C SER A 126 6.51 3.03 -7.01
N LEU A 127 6.57 3.46 -5.75
CA LEU A 127 5.44 4.00 -4.99
C LEU A 127 5.81 5.38 -4.44
N THR A 128 5.03 6.43 -4.75
CA THR A 128 5.26 7.78 -4.21
C THR A 128 3.98 8.42 -3.67
N ALA A 129 4.07 9.02 -2.49
CA ALA A 129 3.00 9.77 -1.84
C ALA A 129 3.60 11.01 -1.18
N ARG A 130 4.21 11.87 -1.98
CA ARG A 130 4.98 13.03 -1.49
C ARG A 130 4.08 14.21 -1.13
N GLY A 131 4.52 14.99 -0.15
CA GLY A 131 3.90 16.27 0.21
C GLY A 131 4.13 17.36 -0.85
N GLY A 132 3.23 18.36 -0.87
CA GLY A 132 3.24 19.45 -1.84
C GLY A 132 4.52 20.28 -1.83
N LEU A 133 4.91 20.77 -3.03
CA LEU A 133 6.11 21.59 -3.20
C LEU A 133 6.08 22.91 -2.40
N SER A 134 4.91 23.47 -2.11
CA SER A 134 4.77 24.72 -1.35
C SER A 134 4.56 24.48 0.14
N PHE A 135 3.70 23.51 0.48
CA PHE A 135 3.44 23.05 1.84
C PHE A 135 2.73 21.69 1.81
N GLY A 136 2.82 20.97 2.92
CA GLY A 136 2.09 19.72 3.16
C GLY A 136 3.03 18.59 3.55
N ASP A 137 2.52 17.67 4.35
CA ASP A 137 3.25 16.51 4.84
C ASP A 137 3.25 15.39 3.80
N GLY A 138 4.18 14.45 3.94
CA GLY A 138 4.16 13.22 3.16
C GLY A 138 2.94 12.36 3.53
N GLY A 139 2.57 11.50 2.60
CA GLY A 139 1.42 10.62 2.72
C GLY A 139 1.70 9.31 3.47
N LEU A 140 0.80 8.35 3.29
CA LEU A 140 0.93 7.00 3.82
C LEU A 140 1.19 6.03 2.68
N ILE A 141 2.23 5.21 2.81
CA ILE A 141 2.45 4.06 1.95
C ILE A 141 2.53 2.80 2.81
N GLU A 142 1.66 1.82 2.57
CA GLU A 142 1.70 0.52 3.19
C GLU A 142 2.09 -0.56 2.17
N THR A 143 3.08 -1.37 2.53
CA THR A 143 3.51 -2.55 1.76
C THR A 143 3.48 -3.77 2.67
N SER A 144 2.38 -4.53 2.62
CA SER A 144 2.10 -5.57 3.61
C SER A 144 1.70 -6.89 2.96
N GLY A 145 2.43 -7.95 3.29
CA GLY A 145 2.01 -9.32 3.09
C GLY A 145 1.93 -9.97 4.45
N LYS A 146 0.71 -10.32 4.90
CA LYS A 146 0.48 -10.79 6.26
C LYS A 146 1.33 -12.01 6.57
N GLN A 147 1.41 -13.01 5.69
CA GLN A 147 2.34 -14.14 5.89
C GLN A 147 3.72 -13.84 5.33
N PHE A 148 3.80 -13.31 4.11
CA PHE A 148 5.05 -13.12 3.40
C PHE A 148 5.08 -11.82 2.61
N LEU A 149 6.11 -11.01 2.85
CA LEU A 149 6.47 -9.82 2.10
C LEU A 149 7.78 -10.08 1.36
N ASN A 150 7.74 -9.90 0.04
CA ASN A 150 8.90 -9.71 -0.80
C ASN A 150 8.88 -8.28 -1.32
N LEU A 151 9.85 -7.47 -0.91
CA LEU A 151 9.95 -6.07 -1.30
C LEU A 151 11.35 -5.77 -1.81
N THR A 152 11.44 -5.16 -2.97
CA THR A 152 12.73 -4.73 -3.55
C THR A 152 12.80 -3.23 -3.84
N SER A 153 11.70 -2.50 -3.62
CA SER A 153 11.62 -1.06 -3.84
C SER A 153 11.54 -0.30 -2.51
N THR A 154 11.99 0.96 -2.54
CA THR A 154 11.83 1.90 -1.43
C THR A 154 10.70 2.86 -1.77
N PRO A 155 9.61 2.88 -0.99
CA PRO A 155 8.58 3.91 -1.11
C PRO A 155 9.10 5.31 -0.77
N ASP A 156 8.58 6.33 -1.46
CA ASP A 156 8.89 7.73 -1.20
C ASP A 156 7.64 8.47 -0.70
N ALA A 157 7.57 8.66 0.60
CA ALA A 157 6.57 9.50 1.27
C ALA A 157 7.21 10.78 1.82
N SER A 158 8.24 11.32 1.16
CA SER A 158 8.92 12.54 1.61
C SER A 158 8.07 13.80 1.46
N ALA A 159 8.47 14.88 2.14
CA ALA A 159 7.92 16.21 1.93
C ALA A 159 9.04 17.24 1.91
N VAL A 160 8.99 18.15 0.93
CA VAL A 160 9.98 19.23 0.80
C VAL A 160 9.74 20.34 1.83
N ASN A 161 8.47 20.69 2.06
CA ASN A 161 8.04 21.80 2.93
C ASN A 161 7.00 21.33 3.98
N GLY A 162 7.23 20.17 4.55
CA GLY A 162 6.42 19.56 5.61
C GLY A 162 7.19 18.47 6.34
N ASN A 163 6.50 17.72 7.18
CA ASN A 163 7.03 16.50 7.77
C ASN A 163 6.97 15.37 6.73
N GLY A 164 7.96 14.48 6.74
CA GLY A 164 7.85 13.26 5.96
C GLY A 164 6.68 12.40 6.44
N GLY A 165 6.12 11.66 5.49
CA GLY A 165 5.03 10.73 5.70
C GLY A 165 5.50 9.41 6.30
N THR A 166 4.62 8.42 6.25
CA THR A 166 4.84 7.10 6.84
C THR A 166 4.94 6.05 5.76
N TRP A 167 6.00 5.24 5.83
CA TRP A 167 6.05 3.94 5.18
C TRP A 167 5.80 2.85 6.22
N LEU A 168 4.67 2.15 6.09
CA LEU A 168 4.26 1.05 6.96
C LEU A 168 4.61 -0.31 6.35
N ILE A 169 5.23 -1.15 7.17
CA ILE A 169 5.57 -2.55 6.87
C ILE A 169 4.95 -3.43 7.98
N ASP A 170 3.93 -4.24 7.65
CA ASP A 170 3.17 -5.04 8.64
C ASP A 170 3.04 -6.55 8.29
N PRO A 171 4.15 -7.30 8.14
CA PRO A 171 4.11 -8.77 8.05
C PRO A 171 4.04 -9.44 9.43
N THR A 172 3.72 -10.74 9.47
CA THR A 172 3.69 -11.52 10.74
C THR A 172 5.09 -11.53 11.40
N ASP A 173 6.15 -11.72 10.63
CA ASP A 173 7.55 -11.54 11.03
C ASP A 173 8.34 -10.77 9.96
N ILE A 174 9.45 -10.14 10.36
CA ILE A 174 10.36 -9.44 9.45
C ILE A 174 11.80 -9.57 9.92
N THR A 175 12.68 -9.90 8.96
CA THR A 175 14.13 -9.88 9.15
C THR A 175 14.72 -8.75 8.32
N ILE A 176 15.47 -7.87 8.97
CA ILE A 176 16.18 -6.78 8.29
C ILE A 176 17.62 -7.23 8.05
N VAL A 177 18.02 -7.32 6.78
CA VAL A 177 19.29 -7.91 6.32
C VAL A 177 20.05 -7.00 5.36
N ASN A 178 21.36 -7.16 5.28
CA ASN A 178 22.21 -6.43 4.33
C ASN A 178 22.33 -7.19 3.00
N GLY A 179 22.09 -6.54 1.87
CA GLY A 179 22.28 -7.12 0.54
C GLY A 179 21.30 -8.26 0.20
N GLY A 180 20.16 -8.29 0.89
CA GLY A 180 19.11 -9.30 0.72
C GLY A 180 17.82 -8.66 0.25
N GLY A 181 17.64 -8.55 -1.06
CA GLY A 181 16.32 -8.40 -1.65
C GLY A 181 15.54 -9.70 -1.45
N GLY A 182 14.32 -9.62 -0.93
CA GLY A 182 13.52 -10.75 -0.51
C GLY A 182 13.44 -11.87 -1.56
N ALA A 183 13.86 -13.07 -1.20
CA ALA A 183 13.35 -14.24 -1.90
C ALA A 183 11.86 -14.36 -1.56
N ILE A 184 11.05 -14.86 -2.50
CA ILE A 184 9.64 -15.10 -2.21
C ILE A 184 9.54 -16.03 -1.01
N GLY A 185 8.85 -15.57 0.05
CA GLY A 185 8.62 -16.35 1.26
C GLY A 185 9.64 -16.13 2.40
N THR A 186 10.52 -15.14 2.34
CA THR A 186 11.55 -14.95 3.39
C THR A 186 11.34 -13.77 4.34
N ASN A 187 10.32 -12.94 4.17
CA ASN A 187 10.08 -11.74 5.01
C ASN A 187 11.35 -10.92 5.26
N MET A 188 12.14 -10.73 4.20
CA MET A 188 13.41 -10.01 4.26
C MET A 188 13.26 -8.65 3.61
N VAL A 189 13.67 -7.60 4.33
CA VAL A 189 13.78 -6.24 3.81
C VAL A 189 15.24 -5.80 3.91
N ASP A 190 15.76 -5.23 2.83
CA ASP A 190 17.14 -4.77 2.78
C ASP A 190 17.32 -3.51 3.65
N VAL A 191 18.36 -3.50 4.48
CA VAL A 191 18.81 -2.33 5.25
C VAL A 191 18.99 -1.09 4.36
N ALA A 192 19.45 -1.26 3.12
CA ALA A 192 19.60 -0.18 2.16
C ALA A 192 18.24 0.47 1.82
N ASN A 193 17.15 -0.31 1.70
CA ASN A 193 15.84 0.25 1.43
C ASN A 193 15.34 1.12 2.60
N ILE A 194 15.55 0.67 3.84
CA ILE A 194 15.20 1.41 5.06
C ILE A 194 16.03 2.69 5.17
N ASN A 195 17.36 2.59 5.00
CA ASN A 195 18.24 3.76 5.02
C ASN A 195 17.87 4.78 3.94
N ASN A 196 17.48 4.32 2.76
CA ASN A 196 17.02 5.20 1.68
C ASN A 196 15.74 5.94 2.09
N ALA A 197 14.74 5.26 2.64
CA ALA A 197 13.51 5.90 3.12
C ALA A 197 13.79 6.96 4.19
N LEU A 198 14.64 6.61 5.17
CA LEU A 198 15.06 7.56 6.21
C LEU A 198 15.84 8.75 5.64
N ASN A 199 16.71 8.53 4.65
CA ASN A 199 17.45 9.62 4.01
C ASN A 199 16.54 10.54 3.17
N LEU A 200 15.38 10.05 2.71
CA LEU A 200 14.33 10.85 2.10
C LEU A 200 13.48 11.63 3.14
N GLY A 201 13.71 11.42 4.43
CA GLY A 201 12.92 12.02 5.50
C GLY A 201 11.61 11.29 5.79
N THR A 202 11.40 10.11 5.22
CA THR A 202 10.20 9.28 5.49
C THR A 202 10.33 8.59 6.85
N VAL A 203 9.26 8.62 7.64
CA VAL A 203 9.15 7.81 8.86
C VAL A 203 8.86 6.38 8.45
N THR A 204 9.68 5.42 8.90
CA THR A 204 9.43 4.00 8.63
C THR A 204 8.81 3.37 9.87
N ALA A 205 7.60 2.85 9.75
CA ALA A 205 6.91 2.12 10.80
C ALA A 205 6.92 0.62 10.47
N VAL A 206 7.38 -0.19 11.40
CA VAL A 206 7.30 -1.65 11.31
C VAL A 206 6.36 -2.10 12.42
N VAL A 207 5.26 -2.75 12.04
CA VAL A 207 4.29 -3.30 12.99
C VAL A 207 4.61 -4.77 13.24
N GLN A 208 4.64 -5.13 14.52
CA GLN A 208 4.90 -6.49 14.99
C GLN A 208 3.66 -7.03 15.70
N LEU A 209 3.18 -8.19 15.24
CA LEU A 209 2.13 -8.92 15.96
C LEU A 209 2.73 -9.63 17.19
N PRO A 210 1.99 -9.69 18.33
CA PRO A 210 2.54 -10.01 19.66
C PRO A 210 3.17 -11.40 19.84
N TRP A 211 3.17 -12.25 18.81
CA TRP A 211 3.59 -13.64 18.88
C TRP A 211 4.86 -13.96 18.07
N GLN A 212 5.42 -12.98 17.33
CA GLN A 212 6.63 -13.18 16.51
C GLN A 212 7.58 -12.00 16.66
N GLY A 213 8.90 -12.23 16.58
CA GLY A 213 9.94 -11.24 16.88
C GLY A 213 10.50 -10.54 15.65
N ILE A 214 11.02 -9.31 15.84
CA ILE A 214 11.85 -8.62 14.84
C ILE A 214 13.30 -9.05 15.02
N LEU A 215 13.96 -9.46 13.93
CA LEU A 215 15.39 -9.74 13.90
C LEU A 215 16.11 -8.64 13.11
N LEU A 216 16.86 -7.80 13.84
CA LEU A 216 17.80 -6.85 13.25
C LEU A 216 19.16 -7.53 13.17
N SER A 217 19.66 -7.77 11.96
CA SER A 217 21.01 -8.32 11.80
C SER A 217 22.12 -7.27 11.94
N GLU A 218 21.80 -5.98 11.82
CA GLU A 218 22.77 -4.87 11.85
C GLU A 218 22.19 -3.56 12.43
N THR A 219 23.06 -2.55 12.62
CA THR A 219 22.71 -1.22 13.12
C THR A 219 22.24 -0.30 11.99
N LEU A 220 21.08 0.32 12.16
CA LEU A 220 20.50 1.28 11.21
C LEU A 220 21.13 2.66 11.47
N LEU A 221 21.70 3.28 10.43
CA LEU A 221 22.43 4.55 10.54
C LEU A 221 21.81 5.59 9.59
N PRO A 222 20.93 6.48 10.07
CA PRO A 222 20.44 7.59 9.26
C PRO A 222 21.59 8.58 8.97
N CYS A 223 21.70 9.07 7.73
CA CYS A 223 22.71 10.05 7.32
C CYS A 223 22.18 11.50 7.35
N ALA A 224 20.87 11.71 7.52
CA ALA A 224 20.24 13.03 7.39
C ALA A 224 19.93 13.72 8.75
N PRO A 225 20.03 15.07 8.85
CA PRO A 225 19.82 15.82 10.09
C PRO A 225 18.33 16.12 10.41
N THR A 226 17.38 15.58 9.66
CA THR A 226 15.93 15.74 9.88
C THR A 226 15.33 14.49 10.53
N GLN A 227 14.26 14.66 11.33
CA GLN A 227 13.59 13.72 12.26
C GLN A 227 13.11 12.38 11.64
N SER A 228 14.01 11.62 11.03
CA SER A 228 13.71 10.33 10.42
C SER A 228 13.81 9.27 11.51
N THR A 229 12.72 8.54 11.71
CA THR A 229 12.61 7.58 12.82
C THR A 229 12.13 6.25 12.29
N ILE A 230 12.68 5.17 12.83
CA ILE A 230 12.06 3.84 12.73
C ILE A 230 11.21 3.65 13.97
N GLN A 231 9.92 3.45 13.78
CA GLN A 231 8.99 3.13 14.86
C GLN A 231 8.66 1.63 14.83
N LEU A 232 8.88 0.96 15.96
CA LEU A 232 8.46 -0.42 16.17
C LEU A 232 7.19 -0.40 17.02
N ALA A 233 6.08 -0.83 16.46
CA ALA A 233 4.79 -0.86 17.16
C ALA A 233 4.38 -2.31 17.44
N SER A 234 4.03 -2.61 18.70
CA SER A 234 3.36 -3.86 19.07
C SER A 234 1.86 -3.62 19.26
N LEU A 235 1.01 -4.54 18.80
CA LEU A 235 -0.41 -4.45 19.09
C LEU A 235 -0.70 -4.81 20.55
N PRO A 236 -1.66 -4.12 21.23
CA PRO A 236 -2.14 -4.56 22.53
C PRO A 236 -2.76 -5.95 22.41
N GLU A 237 -2.46 -6.80 23.40
CA GLU A 237 -2.91 -8.19 23.49
C GLU A 237 -4.44 -8.28 23.28
N GLN A 238 -4.88 -8.97 22.22
CA GLN A 238 -6.30 -9.25 22.02
C GLN A 238 -6.72 -10.27 23.07
N THR A 239 -7.23 -9.80 24.20
CA THR A 239 -7.75 -10.65 25.28
C THR A 239 -8.96 -11.43 24.77
N THR A 240 -8.76 -12.61 24.17
CA THR A 240 -9.85 -13.57 24.00
C THR A 240 -10.29 -14.06 25.37
N ARG A 241 -11.27 -13.38 25.95
CA ARG A 241 -11.99 -13.84 27.13
C ARG A 241 -12.75 -15.11 26.75
N ARG A 242 -12.16 -16.28 26.99
CA ARG A 242 -12.89 -17.55 26.94
C ARG A 242 -14.04 -17.46 27.93
N LEU A 243 -15.28 -17.51 27.43
CA LEU A 243 -16.43 -17.75 28.28
C LEU A 243 -16.32 -19.19 28.80
N PRO A 244 -16.53 -19.43 30.11
CA PRO A 244 -16.51 -20.77 30.65
C PRO A 244 -17.75 -21.53 30.15
N TYR A 245 -17.55 -22.76 29.66
CA TYR A 245 -18.48 -23.85 29.85
C TYR A 245 -17.86 -24.83 30.84
#